data_AF-A0A7S7KSS9-F1
#
_entry.id   AF-A0A7S7KSS9-F1
#
_cell.length_a   1.000
_cell.length_b   1.000
_cell.length_c   1.000
_cell.angle_alpha   90.00
_cell.angle_beta   90.00
_cell.angle_gamma   90.00
#
_symmetry.space_group_name_H-M   'P 1'
#
loop_
_entity.id
_entity.type
_entity.pdbx_description
1 polymer ?
#
loop_
_entity_poly.entity_id
_entity_poly.type
_entity_poly.pdbx_seq_one_letter_code
_entity_poly.pdbx_strand_id
1 'polypeptide(L)'
;MKIFEATTLLSAAKQRANEYKELRSQMTNLKNAFQGMADLGDSDFSGKGADNIKALFQDHAGVTDEWLELIDMKIAFLTSIEAMIEDAGLSDSYVEDSFLEHELTNALDKSRAIMQEQRNEMKGILDEIADILPLDLFSTNNADQKLDDSDTTKRDTIQKIGELDNNLSNEYGLSEANEAFIMADFQALQDATGKGKNATPLNYNAKAYRESEIHQMQAGLHKQSSEYLSFKKQQAEERRIAKEQEELANRPWYEKTWDVVCDFTGEVTGYYDYKRAADGVDPVTGEKLTAGQRVAAGEWLLQGIFQLSVGPAVSLKAEKQSIQLEKRYTRLIKPSKYIKLPKPFMHWKVLKKGFMA
;
A
#
# COMPACT_ATOMS: atom_id res chain seq x y z
N MET A 1 -13.23 7.87 -15.77
CA MET A 1 -13.93 8.47 -14.62
C MET A 1 -13.35 7.87 -13.37
N LYS A 2 -12.88 8.70 -12.44
CA LYS A 2 -12.38 8.26 -11.12
C LYS A 2 -13.35 8.78 -10.07
N ILE A 3 -13.73 7.91 -9.15
CA ILE A 3 -14.71 8.19 -8.11
C ILE A 3 -14.11 7.72 -6.80
N PHE A 4 -14.13 8.60 -5.81
CA PHE A 4 -13.94 8.24 -4.41
C PHE A 4 -15.31 8.17 -3.74
N GLU A 5 -15.61 7.04 -3.11
CA GLU A 5 -16.83 6.85 -2.34
C GLU A 5 -16.51 6.12 -1.04
N ALA A 6 -16.53 6.87 0.06
CA ALA A 6 -16.11 6.39 1.37
C ALA A 6 -16.89 5.13 1.79
N THR A 7 -18.22 5.16 1.69
CA THR A 7 -19.10 4.05 2.12
C THR A 7 -18.81 2.75 1.38
N THR A 8 -18.62 2.81 0.07
CA THR A 8 -18.32 1.64 -0.74
C THR A 8 -16.92 1.08 -0.44
N LEU A 9 -15.92 1.95 -0.26
CA LEU A 9 -14.58 1.54 0.13
C LEU A 9 -14.56 0.87 1.51
N LEU A 10 -15.23 1.44 2.51
CA LEU A 10 -15.34 0.90 3.87
C LEU A 10 -16.04 -0.46 3.87
N SER A 11 -17.14 -0.58 3.14
CA SER A 11 -17.89 -1.83 3.00
C SER A 11 -17.01 -2.94 2.41
N ALA A 12 -16.29 -2.64 1.32
CA ALA A 12 -15.38 -3.58 0.69
C ALA A 12 -14.21 -3.97 1.60
N ALA A 13 -13.62 -3.00 2.31
CA ALA A 13 -12.54 -3.24 3.26
C ALA A 13 -12.99 -4.17 4.40
N LYS A 14 -14.16 -3.91 4.99
CA LYS A 14 -14.75 -4.72 6.06
C LYS A 14 -15.08 -6.13 5.59
N GLN A 15 -15.68 -6.27 4.41
CA GLN A 15 -15.92 -7.59 3.84
C GLN A 15 -14.62 -8.37 3.67
N ARG A 16 -13.60 -7.73 3.08
CA ARG A 16 -12.30 -8.37 2.83
C ARG A 16 -11.59 -8.76 4.13
N ALA A 17 -11.65 -7.92 5.16
CA ALA A 17 -11.07 -8.24 6.46
C ALA A 17 -11.72 -9.49 7.08
N ASN A 18 -13.03 -9.67 6.90
CA ASN A 18 -13.73 -10.87 7.37
C ASN A 18 -13.33 -12.12 6.57
N GLU A 19 -13.18 -12.01 5.25
CA GLU A 19 -12.66 -13.10 4.41
C GLU A 19 -11.25 -13.53 4.86
N TYR A 20 -10.38 -12.58 5.20
CA TYR A 20 -9.05 -12.88 5.73
C TYR A 20 -9.09 -13.54 7.12
N LYS A 21 -10.02 -13.14 8.01
CA LYS A 21 -10.21 -13.81 9.31
C LYS A 21 -10.61 -15.28 9.13
N GLU A 22 -11.48 -15.55 8.16
CA GLU A 22 -11.86 -16.93 7.82
C GLU A 22 -10.67 -17.69 7.23
N LEU A 23 -9.93 -17.09 6.29
CA LEU A 23 -8.72 -17.69 5.72
C LEU A 23 -7.68 -17.99 6.81
N ARG A 24 -7.52 -17.10 7.80
CA ARG A 24 -6.64 -17.30 8.95
C ARG A 24 -7.02 -18.57 9.74
N SER A 25 -8.31 -18.78 9.99
CA SER A 25 -8.82 -19.98 10.67
C SER A 25 -8.49 -21.24 9.87
N GLN A 26 -8.71 -21.20 8.55
CA GLN A 26 -8.39 -22.31 7.65
C GLN A 26 -6.89 -22.60 7.61
N MET A 27 -6.05 -21.58 7.54
CA MET A 27 -4.58 -21.72 7.59
C MET A 27 -4.10 -22.26 8.94
N THR A 28 -4.75 -21.87 10.04
CA THR A 28 -4.45 -22.44 11.37
C THR A 28 -4.76 -23.94 11.41
N ASN A 29 -5.90 -24.35 10.86
CA ASN A 29 -6.25 -25.78 10.76
C ASN A 29 -5.27 -26.55 9.86
N LEU A 30 -4.86 -25.95 8.74
CA LEU A 30 -3.86 -26.53 7.84
C LEU A 30 -2.51 -26.71 8.55
N LYS A 31 -2.05 -25.69 9.29
CA LYS A 31 -0.84 -25.77 10.13
C LYS A 31 -0.91 -26.95 11.09
N ASN A 32 -2.03 -27.08 11.81
CA ASN A 32 -2.23 -28.17 12.77
C ASN A 32 -2.22 -29.54 12.09
N ALA A 33 -2.78 -29.66 10.90
CA ALA A 33 -2.74 -30.89 10.12
C ALA A 33 -1.30 -31.24 9.68
N PHE A 34 -0.52 -30.25 9.23
CA PHE A 34 0.89 -30.43 8.92
C PHE A 34 1.69 -30.84 10.15
N GLN A 35 1.47 -30.18 11.29
CA GLN A 35 2.13 -30.53 12.55
C GLN A 35 1.77 -31.94 13.01
N GLY A 36 0.50 -32.34 12.90
CA GLY A 36 0.06 -33.70 13.24
C GLY A 36 0.74 -34.79 12.39
N MET A 37 1.05 -34.51 11.12
CA MET A 37 1.82 -35.42 10.28
C MET A 37 3.31 -35.46 10.67
N ALA A 38 3.88 -34.31 11.03
CA ALA A 38 5.26 -34.19 11.50
C ALA A 38 5.48 -34.91 12.85
N ASP A 39 4.46 -34.89 13.72
CA ASP A 39 4.49 -35.44 15.09
C ASP A 39 4.21 -36.95 15.16
N LEU A 40 3.99 -37.63 14.02
CA LEU A 40 3.78 -39.08 14.00
C LEU A 40 4.99 -39.82 14.60
N GLY A 41 4.71 -40.64 15.62
CA GLY A 41 5.71 -41.45 16.30
C GLY A 41 6.24 -42.58 15.42
N ASP A 42 7.39 -43.14 15.81
CA ASP A 42 8.06 -44.20 15.04
C ASP A 42 7.28 -45.53 15.00
N SER A 43 6.31 -45.71 15.91
CA SER A 43 5.36 -46.83 15.87
C SER A 43 4.37 -46.73 14.72
N ASP A 44 4.04 -45.51 14.28
CA ASP A 44 2.99 -45.25 13.30
C ASP A 44 3.57 -44.95 11.92
N PHE A 45 4.73 -44.27 11.88
CA PHE A 45 5.38 -43.88 10.63
C PHE A 45 6.90 -43.75 10.79
N SER A 46 7.64 -44.75 10.31
CA SER A 46 9.08 -44.88 10.52
C SER A 46 9.89 -45.27 9.28
N GLY A 47 11.20 -45.11 9.42
CA GLY A 47 12.19 -45.31 8.36
C GLY A 47 12.56 -43.99 7.67
N LYS A 48 13.68 -44.00 6.94
CA LYS A 48 14.28 -42.78 6.36
C LYS A 48 13.31 -41.97 5.48
N GLY A 49 12.46 -42.64 4.70
CA GLY A 49 11.45 -41.97 3.89
C GLY A 49 10.36 -41.31 4.72
N ALA A 50 9.98 -41.94 5.84
CA ALA A 50 9.04 -41.36 6.80
C ALA A 50 9.64 -40.13 7.48
N ASP A 51 10.92 -40.20 7.89
CA ASP A 51 11.63 -39.06 8.49
C ASP A 51 11.69 -37.85 7.54
N ASN A 52 11.97 -38.09 6.25
CA ASN A 52 11.96 -37.03 5.23
C ASN A 52 10.57 -36.40 5.07
N ILE A 53 9.51 -37.22 5.06
CA ILE A 53 8.13 -36.73 4.96
C ILE A 53 7.74 -35.95 6.21
N LYS A 54 8.04 -36.45 7.42
CA LYS A 54 7.80 -35.74 8.68
C LYS A 54 8.50 -34.38 8.69
N ALA A 55 9.76 -34.32 8.25
CA ALA A 55 10.50 -33.07 8.12
C ALA A 55 9.88 -32.10 7.10
N LEU A 56 9.41 -32.60 5.95
CA LEU A 56 8.71 -31.77 4.96
C LEU A 56 7.45 -31.13 5.54
N PHE A 57 6.65 -31.89 6.27
CA PHE A 57 5.44 -31.39 6.90
C PHE A 57 5.72 -30.42 8.05
N GLN A 58 6.79 -30.64 8.81
CA GLN A 58 7.27 -29.68 9.81
C GLN A 58 7.62 -28.34 9.16
N ASP A 59 8.32 -28.36 8.04
CA ASP A 59 8.76 -27.14 7.35
C ASP A 59 7.59 -26.47 6.61
N HIS A 60 6.60 -27.23 6.12
CA HIS A 60 5.31 -26.67 5.64
C HIS A 60 4.51 -25.97 6.76
N ALA A 61 4.53 -26.52 7.98
CA ALA A 61 3.91 -25.87 9.14
C ALA A 61 4.61 -24.52 9.45
N GLY A 62 5.94 -24.45 9.29
CA GLY A 62 6.71 -23.21 9.40
C GLY A 62 6.33 -22.16 8.34
N VAL A 63 6.28 -22.53 7.05
CA VAL A 63 5.82 -21.60 6.00
C VAL A 63 4.38 -21.12 6.24
N THR A 64 3.54 -21.96 6.85
CA THR A 64 2.16 -21.57 7.21
C THR A 64 2.13 -20.45 8.26
N ASP A 65 3.13 -20.36 9.14
CA ASP A 65 3.25 -19.23 10.07
C ASP A 65 3.49 -17.90 9.35
N GLU A 66 4.33 -17.88 8.31
CA GLU A 66 4.55 -16.68 7.52
C GLU A 66 3.28 -16.23 6.79
N TRP A 67 2.48 -17.18 6.28
CA TRP A 67 1.17 -16.88 5.71
C TRP A 67 0.19 -16.32 6.74
N LEU A 68 0.19 -16.85 7.96
CA LEU A 68 -0.66 -16.35 9.05
C LEU A 68 -0.30 -14.90 9.40
N GLU A 69 0.99 -14.57 9.44
CA GLU A 69 1.47 -13.21 9.67
C GLU A 69 1.07 -12.26 8.54
N LEU A 70 1.22 -12.66 7.28
CA LEU A 70 0.74 -11.87 6.14
C LEU A 70 -0.78 -11.63 6.22
N ILE A 71 -1.56 -12.65 6.59
CA ILE A 71 -3.00 -12.51 6.78
C ILE A 71 -3.30 -11.51 7.89
N ASP A 72 -2.60 -11.58 9.02
CA ASP A 72 -2.74 -10.63 10.12
C ASP A 72 -2.39 -9.20 9.68
N MET A 73 -1.35 -9.01 8.86
CA MET A 73 -1.01 -7.71 8.28
C MET A 73 -2.13 -7.15 7.38
N LYS A 74 -2.68 -7.99 6.50
CA LYS A 74 -3.79 -7.60 5.60
C LYS A 74 -5.03 -7.25 6.40
N ILE A 75 -5.36 -8.00 7.47
CA ILE A 75 -6.47 -7.67 8.38
C ILE A 75 -6.22 -6.30 9.01
N ALA A 76 -5.04 -6.07 9.59
CA ALA A 76 -4.71 -4.81 10.26
C ALA A 76 -4.81 -3.61 9.30
N PHE A 77 -4.26 -3.72 8.08
CA PHE A 77 -4.39 -2.71 7.03
C PHE A 77 -5.86 -2.38 6.76
N LEU A 78 -6.66 -3.40 6.39
CA LEU A 78 -8.05 -3.22 5.99
C LEU A 78 -8.91 -2.63 7.11
N THR A 79 -8.67 -3.02 8.36
CA THR A 79 -9.37 -2.45 9.51
C THR A 79 -8.95 -1.02 9.84
N SER A 80 -7.78 -0.56 9.37
CA SER A 80 -7.30 0.81 9.60
C SER A 80 -7.82 1.83 8.55
N ILE A 81 -8.38 1.36 7.43
CA ILE A 81 -8.88 2.23 6.35
C ILE A 81 -9.94 3.23 6.84
N GLU A 82 -10.83 2.81 7.75
CA GLU A 82 -11.84 3.68 8.34
C GLU A 82 -11.21 4.88 9.05
N ALA A 83 -10.22 4.60 9.88
CA ALA A 83 -9.51 5.62 10.63
C ALA A 83 -8.69 6.55 9.71
N MET A 84 -8.19 6.07 8.57
CA MET A 84 -7.50 6.89 7.58
C MET A 84 -8.45 7.82 6.82
N ILE A 85 -9.65 7.33 6.48
CA ILE A 85 -10.70 8.14 5.83
C ILE A 85 -11.21 9.23 6.80
N GLU A 86 -11.42 8.87 8.08
CA GLU A 86 -11.78 9.81 9.14
C GLU A 86 -10.73 10.92 9.29
N ASP A 87 -9.45 10.56 9.36
CA ASP A 87 -8.35 11.54 9.49
C ASP A 87 -8.24 12.48 8.30
N ALA A 88 -8.49 11.97 7.09
CA ALA A 88 -8.50 12.80 5.89
C ALA A 88 -9.69 13.78 5.85
N GLY A 89 -10.66 13.65 6.77
CA GLY A 89 -11.90 14.43 6.75
C GLY A 89 -12.77 14.08 5.53
N LEU A 90 -12.68 12.82 5.08
CA LEU A 90 -13.39 12.30 3.90
C LEU A 90 -14.49 11.30 4.29
N SER A 91 -14.86 11.26 5.56
CA SER A 91 -16.01 10.48 6.04
C SER A 91 -17.27 10.83 5.25
N ASP A 92 -18.05 9.82 4.88
CA ASP A 92 -19.30 9.94 4.12
C ASP A 92 -19.18 10.69 2.77
N SER A 93 -17.96 10.89 2.27
CA SER A 93 -17.72 11.67 1.06
C SER A 93 -17.93 10.87 -0.21
N TYR A 94 -18.52 11.53 -1.20
CA TYR A 94 -18.62 11.08 -2.58
C TYR A 94 -18.01 12.14 -3.48
N VAL A 95 -16.95 11.79 -4.21
CA VAL A 95 -16.21 12.74 -5.05
C VAL A 95 -15.96 12.15 -6.42
N GLU A 96 -16.43 12.86 -7.43
CA GLU A 96 -16.12 12.57 -8.83
C GLU A 96 -15.02 13.50 -9.32
N ASP A 97 -13.89 12.93 -9.70
CA ASP A 97 -12.72 13.66 -10.16
C ASP A 97 -13.05 14.51 -11.40
N SER A 98 -13.84 13.96 -12.34
CA SER A 98 -14.29 14.69 -13.53
C SER A 98 -15.20 15.87 -13.23
N PHE A 99 -16.03 15.77 -12.19
CA PHE A 99 -16.88 16.88 -11.77
C PHE A 99 -16.02 18.02 -11.21
N LEU A 100 -15.07 17.71 -10.33
CA LEU A 100 -14.18 18.73 -9.75
C LEU A 100 -13.26 19.35 -10.81
N GLU A 101 -12.54 18.53 -11.58
CA GLU A 101 -11.52 19.02 -12.52
C GLU A 101 -12.13 19.77 -13.70
N HIS A 102 -13.29 19.35 -14.21
CA HIS A 102 -13.88 19.92 -15.42
C HIS A 102 -15.13 20.74 -15.16
N GLU A 103 -16.19 20.14 -14.60
CA GLU A 103 -17.48 20.80 -14.51
C GLU A 103 -17.44 22.00 -13.55
N LEU A 104 -16.91 21.79 -12.35
CA LEU A 104 -16.80 22.83 -11.33
C LEU A 104 -15.81 23.91 -11.74
N THR A 105 -14.66 23.54 -12.31
CA THR A 105 -13.70 24.52 -12.86
C THR A 105 -14.35 25.40 -13.92
N ASN A 106 -15.04 24.80 -14.90
CA ASN A 106 -15.73 25.56 -15.94
C ASN A 106 -16.84 26.46 -15.37
N ALA A 107 -17.58 25.99 -14.36
CA ALA A 107 -18.62 26.78 -13.71
C ALA A 107 -18.05 27.99 -12.96
N LEU A 108 -16.94 27.82 -12.24
CA LEU A 108 -16.23 28.90 -11.55
C LEU A 108 -15.74 29.96 -12.53
N ASP A 109 -15.08 29.54 -13.62
CA ASP A 109 -14.56 30.45 -14.65
C ASP A 109 -15.68 31.21 -15.35
N LYS A 110 -16.77 30.51 -15.69
CA LYS A 110 -17.95 31.14 -16.32
C LYS A 110 -18.64 32.12 -15.38
N SER A 111 -18.72 31.81 -14.08
CA SER A 111 -19.30 32.72 -13.09
C SER A 111 -18.48 33.99 -12.95
N ARG A 112 -17.14 33.90 -12.88
CA ARG A 112 -16.25 35.07 -12.87
C ARG A 112 -16.43 35.92 -14.14
N ALA A 113 -16.47 35.28 -15.31
CA ALA A 113 -16.61 35.98 -16.59
C ALA A 113 -17.92 36.76 -16.69
N ILE A 114 -19.07 36.14 -16.36
CA ILE A 114 -20.38 36.80 -16.42
C ILE A 114 -20.46 37.98 -15.45
N MET A 115 -19.94 37.83 -14.23
CA MET A 115 -19.93 38.94 -13.26
C MET A 115 -19.08 40.11 -13.74
N GLN A 116 -17.90 39.83 -14.31
CA GLN A 116 -17.03 40.87 -14.82
C GLN A 116 -17.67 41.59 -16.02
N GLU A 117 -18.32 40.86 -16.92
CA GLU A 117 -19.05 41.41 -18.07
C GLU A 117 -20.19 42.34 -17.60
N GLN A 118 -21.07 41.85 -16.72
CA GLN A 118 -22.17 42.67 -16.17
C GLN A 118 -21.66 43.90 -15.42
N ARG A 119 -20.57 43.78 -14.66
CA ARG A 119 -19.94 44.91 -13.97
C ARG A 119 -19.44 45.95 -14.97
N ASN A 120 -18.78 45.51 -16.05
CA ASN A 120 -18.27 46.40 -17.09
C ASN A 120 -19.39 47.11 -17.85
N GLU A 121 -20.48 46.41 -18.17
CA GLU A 121 -21.66 47.00 -18.81
C GLU A 121 -22.30 48.09 -17.93
N MET A 122 -22.53 47.79 -16.64
CA MET A 122 -23.06 48.77 -15.70
C MET A 122 -22.13 49.97 -15.52
N LYS A 123 -20.81 49.75 -15.53
CA LYS A 123 -19.84 50.83 -15.52
C LYS A 123 -20.00 51.73 -16.75
N GLY A 124 -20.14 51.15 -17.94
CA GLY A 124 -20.39 51.91 -19.16
C GLY A 124 -21.62 52.80 -19.05
N ILE A 125 -22.75 52.25 -18.57
CA ILE A 125 -24.00 53.01 -18.38
C ILE A 125 -23.82 54.15 -17.36
N LEU A 126 -23.13 53.89 -16.25
CA LEU A 126 -22.91 54.90 -15.21
C LEU A 126 -21.94 56.01 -15.67
N ASP A 127 -20.94 55.66 -16.47
CA ASP A 127 -20.00 56.63 -17.06
C ASP A 127 -20.71 57.57 -18.07
N GLU A 128 -21.77 57.12 -18.76
CA GLU A 128 -22.57 57.94 -19.70
C GLU A 128 -23.36 59.07 -19.01
N ILE A 129 -23.71 58.92 -17.73
CA ILE A 129 -24.51 59.91 -16.96
C ILE A 129 -23.69 60.64 -15.89
N ALA A 130 -22.37 60.40 -15.85
CA ALA A 130 -21.50 60.88 -14.79
C ALA A 130 -21.39 62.42 -14.73
N ASP A 131 -21.68 63.11 -15.82
CA ASP A 131 -21.74 64.58 -15.91
C ASP A 131 -22.95 65.18 -15.19
N ILE A 132 -24.04 64.42 -15.08
CA ILE A 132 -25.28 64.82 -14.39
C ILE A 132 -25.26 64.36 -12.93
N LEU A 133 -24.95 63.07 -12.69
CA LEU A 133 -24.95 62.47 -11.37
C LEU A 133 -23.88 61.35 -11.28
N PRO A 134 -22.77 61.56 -10.57
CA PRO A 134 -21.78 60.51 -10.36
C PRO A 134 -22.36 59.45 -9.40
N LEU A 135 -22.36 58.19 -9.85
CA LEU A 135 -22.82 57.04 -9.08
C LEU A 135 -21.68 56.03 -8.90
N ASP A 136 -21.57 55.47 -7.70
CA ASP A 136 -20.59 54.45 -7.40
C ASP A 136 -21.02 53.07 -7.93
N LEU A 137 -20.06 52.33 -8.50
CA LEU A 137 -20.28 50.94 -8.88
C LEU A 137 -20.38 50.05 -7.64
N PHE A 138 -21.29 49.07 -7.67
CA PHE A 138 -21.35 48.05 -6.62
C PHE A 138 -20.05 47.24 -6.54
N SER A 139 -19.71 46.74 -5.36
CA SER A 139 -18.53 45.89 -5.15
C SER A 139 -18.80 44.43 -5.53
N THR A 140 -17.83 43.75 -6.14
CA THR A 140 -17.88 42.30 -6.40
C THR A 140 -17.12 41.49 -5.34
N ASN A 141 -16.44 42.12 -4.39
CA ASN A 141 -15.50 41.48 -3.46
C ASN A 141 -16.09 40.26 -2.73
N ASN A 142 -17.35 40.34 -2.28
CA ASN A 142 -18.01 39.21 -1.59
C ASN A 142 -18.25 38.01 -2.53
N ALA A 143 -18.60 38.28 -3.79
CA ALA A 143 -18.79 37.22 -4.78
C ALA A 143 -17.44 36.63 -5.20
N ASP A 144 -16.44 37.48 -5.42
CA ASP A 144 -15.08 37.05 -5.76
C ASP A 144 -14.48 36.17 -4.65
N GLN A 145 -14.60 36.60 -3.39
CA GLN A 145 -14.17 35.81 -2.24
C GLN A 145 -14.86 34.44 -2.17
N LYS A 146 -16.17 34.37 -2.38
CA LYS A 146 -16.89 33.08 -2.38
C LYS A 146 -16.46 32.15 -3.51
N LEU A 147 -16.13 32.69 -4.68
CA LEU A 147 -15.61 31.90 -5.80
C LEU A 147 -14.20 31.39 -5.49
N ASP A 148 -13.37 32.20 -4.85
CA ASP A 148 -12.02 31.81 -4.42
C ASP A 148 -12.05 30.76 -3.30
N ASP A 149 -12.95 30.90 -2.31
CA ASP A 149 -13.17 29.90 -1.26
C ASP A 149 -13.65 28.57 -1.85
N SER A 150 -14.52 28.61 -2.87
CA SER A 150 -14.99 27.41 -3.58
C SER A 150 -13.87 26.73 -4.36
N ASP A 151 -13.03 27.50 -5.06
CA ASP A 151 -11.88 26.99 -5.80
C ASP A 151 -10.81 26.40 -4.87
N THR A 152 -10.63 27.01 -3.68
CA THR A 152 -9.76 26.50 -2.61
C THR A 152 -10.29 25.17 -2.07
N THR A 153 -11.57 25.12 -1.69
CA THR A 153 -12.21 23.88 -1.22
C THR A 153 -12.08 22.74 -2.22
N LYS A 154 -12.23 23.04 -3.51
CA LYS A 154 -12.03 22.07 -4.61
C LYS A 154 -10.60 21.53 -4.62
N ARG A 155 -9.59 22.41 -4.59
CA ARG A 155 -8.17 22.01 -4.59
C ARG A 155 -7.82 21.17 -3.36
N ASP A 156 -8.26 21.60 -2.19
CA ASP A 156 -8.02 20.88 -0.93
C ASP A 156 -8.64 19.49 -0.95
N THR A 157 -9.85 19.35 -1.52
CA THR A 157 -10.52 18.05 -1.67
C THR A 157 -9.73 17.12 -2.60
N ILE A 158 -9.26 17.61 -3.75
CA ILE A 158 -8.43 16.83 -4.68
C ILE A 158 -7.13 16.39 -3.99
N GLN A 159 -6.48 17.30 -3.26
CA GLN A 159 -5.25 17.00 -2.53
C GLN A 159 -5.47 15.91 -1.48
N LYS A 160 -6.48 16.04 -0.62
CA LYS A 160 -6.82 15.05 0.43
C LYS A 160 -7.06 13.66 -0.15
N ILE A 161 -7.79 13.56 -1.26
CA ILE A 161 -8.04 12.27 -1.93
C ILE A 161 -6.73 11.69 -2.46
N GLY A 162 -5.88 12.51 -3.08
CA GLY A 162 -4.57 12.08 -3.57
C GLY A 162 -3.65 11.60 -2.45
N GLU A 163 -3.63 12.29 -1.32
CA GLU A 163 -2.86 11.89 -0.13
C GLU A 163 -3.38 10.56 0.45
N LEU A 164 -4.70 10.43 0.60
CA LEU A 164 -5.32 9.18 1.06
C LEU A 164 -5.00 8.00 0.13
N ASP A 165 -5.13 8.18 -1.19
CA ASP A 165 -4.83 7.14 -2.19
C ASP A 165 -3.36 6.70 -2.13
N ASN A 166 -2.43 7.66 -2.03
CA ASN A 166 -1.01 7.38 -1.87
C ASN A 166 -0.72 6.62 -0.57
N ASN A 167 -1.31 7.05 0.55
CA ASN A 167 -1.12 6.40 1.85
C ASN A 167 -1.62 4.95 1.83
N LEU A 168 -2.83 4.73 1.31
CA LEU A 168 -3.42 3.39 1.17
C LEU A 168 -2.56 2.50 0.26
N SER A 169 -2.12 3.02 -0.88
CA SER A 169 -1.32 2.28 -1.87
C SER A 169 0.06 1.89 -1.32
N ASN A 170 0.74 2.82 -0.66
CA ASN A 170 2.06 2.60 -0.08
C ASN A 170 2.01 1.57 1.06
N GLU A 171 1.04 1.70 1.96
CA GLU A 171 0.89 0.75 3.06
C GLU A 171 0.51 -0.64 2.57
N TYR A 172 -0.37 -0.74 1.57
CA TYR A 172 -0.69 -2.02 0.93
C TYR A 172 0.55 -2.68 0.31
N GLY A 173 1.43 -1.90 -0.33
CA GLY A 173 2.66 -2.37 -0.96
C GLY A 173 3.61 -3.13 -0.02
N LEU A 174 3.62 -2.81 1.29
CA LEU A 174 4.41 -3.53 2.28
C LEU A 174 4.04 -5.02 2.33
N SER A 175 2.75 -5.33 2.17
CA SER A 175 2.26 -6.71 2.20
C SER A 175 2.51 -7.48 0.90
N GLU A 176 2.70 -6.79 -0.25
CA GLU A 176 3.02 -7.44 -1.53
C GLU A 176 4.46 -7.97 -1.54
N ALA A 177 5.40 -7.24 -0.94
CA ALA A 177 6.78 -7.71 -0.77
C ALA A 177 6.83 -8.98 0.08
N ASN A 178 6.07 -9.01 1.18
CA ASN A 178 5.97 -10.19 2.05
C ASN A 178 5.34 -11.38 1.32
N GLU A 179 4.29 -11.17 0.51
CA GLU A 179 3.69 -12.23 -0.30
C GLU A 179 4.68 -12.83 -1.30
N ALA A 180 5.46 -11.98 -1.99
CA ALA A 180 6.48 -12.43 -2.92
C ALA A 180 7.58 -13.27 -2.23
N PHE A 181 7.99 -12.87 -1.04
CA PHE A 181 8.94 -13.61 -0.21
C PHE A 181 8.41 -15.00 0.14
N ILE A 182 7.20 -15.08 0.71
CA ILE A 182 6.60 -16.34 1.17
C ILE A 182 6.41 -17.30 -0.01
N MET A 183 6.02 -16.79 -1.19
CA MET A 183 5.93 -17.59 -2.41
C MET A 183 7.30 -18.16 -2.83
N ALA A 184 8.37 -17.39 -2.69
CA ALA A 184 9.72 -17.84 -2.99
C ALA A 184 10.22 -18.88 -1.97
N ASP A 185 9.93 -18.71 -0.68
CA ASP A 185 10.30 -19.68 0.35
C ASP A 185 9.53 -20.99 0.19
N PHE A 186 8.22 -20.90 -0.09
CA PHE A 186 7.40 -22.06 -0.45
C PHE A 186 7.91 -22.78 -1.71
N GLN A 187 8.45 -22.05 -2.69
CA GLN A 187 9.07 -22.65 -3.86
C GLN A 187 10.40 -23.34 -3.51
N ALA A 188 11.22 -22.76 -2.64
CA ALA A 188 12.46 -23.39 -2.16
C ALA A 188 12.16 -24.70 -1.40
N LEU A 189 11.11 -24.70 -0.60
CA LEU A 189 10.60 -25.90 0.09
C LEU A 189 10.21 -26.98 -0.92
N GLN A 190 9.44 -26.64 -1.95
CA GLN A 190 9.06 -27.59 -3.00
C GLN A 190 10.27 -28.11 -3.78
N ASP A 191 11.21 -27.25 -4.13
CA ASP A 191 12.42 -27.62 -4.88
C ASP A 191 13.32 -28.58 -4.09
N ALA A 192 13.27 -28.53 -2.76
CA ALA A 192 13.98 -29.45 -1.88
C ALA A 192 13.38 -30.87 -1.88
N THR A 193 12.22 -31.10 -2.50
CA THR A 193 11.65 -32.44 -2.73
C THR A 193 12.18 -33.12 -4.00
N GLY A 194 13.05 -32.44 -4.77
CA GLY A 194 13.56 -32.90 -6.06
C GLY A 194 13.03 -32.09 -7.24
N LYS A 195 13.46 -32.42 -8.47
CA LYS A 195 13.10 -31.67 -9.70
C LYS A 195 12.39 -32.53 -10.73
N GLY A 196 11.44 -31.93 -11.45
CA GLY A 196 10.72 -32.57 -12.56
C GLY A 196 9.97 -33.83 -12.10
N LYS A 197 10.13 -34.94 -12.84
CA LYS A 197 9.45 -36.22 -12.53
C LYS A 197 9.94 -36.89 -11.23
N ASN A 198 11.00 -36.38 -10.60
CA ASN A 198 11.60 -36.94 -9.39
C ASN A 198 11.23 -36.17 -8.11
N ALA A 199 10.43 -35.09 -8.23
CA ALA A 199 9.94 -34.34 -7.09
C ALA A 199 8.95 -35.22 -6.30
N THR A 200 9.35 -35.64 -5.10
CA THR A 200 8.50 -36.45 -4.21
C THR A 200 8.80 -36.11 -2.75
N PRO A 201 7.79 -36.16 -1.85
CA PRO A 201 8.01 -35.98 -0.42
C PRO A 201 9.09 -36.91 0.18
N LEU A 202 9.25 -38.11 -0.38
CA LEU A 202 10.27 -39.09 0.02
C LEU A 202 11.71 -38.59 -0.18
N ASN A 203 11.92 -37.70 -1.16
CA ASN A 203 13.23 -37.15 -1.50
C ASN A 203 13.49 -35.81 -0.81
N TYR A 204 12.62 -35.38 0.10
CA TYR A 204 12.78 -34.10 0.77
C TYR A 204 14.13 -34.00 1.48
N ASN A 205 14.82 -32.89 1.22
CA ASN A 205 16.09 -32.55 1.82
C ASN A 205 15.95 -31.30 2.69
N ALA A 206 15.61 -31.52 3.97
CA ALA A 206 15.44 -30.46 4.96
C ALA A 206 16.66 -29.54 5.06
N LYS A 207 17.88 -30.10 4.94
CA LYS A 207 19.12 -29.32 4.97
C LYS A 207 19.19 -28.36 3.79
N ALA A 208 18.91 -28.84 2.58
CA ALA A 208 18.94 -28.01 1.38
C ALA A 208 17.89 -26.89 1.40
N TYR A 209 16.71 -27.16 1.97
CA TYR A 209 15.70 -26.13 2.17
C TYR A 209 16.15 -25.09 3.21
N ARG A 210 16.53 -25.54 4.41
CA ARG A 210 16.86 -24.65 5.53
C ARG A 210 18.11 -23.83 5.28
N GLU A 211 19.07 -24.34 4.50
CA GLU A 211 20.26 -23.61 4.06
C GLU A 211 20.02 -22.73 2.81
N SER A 212 18.80 -22.70 2.26
CA SER A 212 18.48 -21.83 1.13
C SER A 212 18.55 -20.36 1.53
N GLU A 213 19.02 -19.52 0.60
CA GLU A 213 19.17 -18.08 0.85
C GLU A 213 17.83 -17.44 1.28
N ILE A 214 16.73 -17.84 0.66
CA ILE A 214 15.39 -17.31 0.97
C ILE A 214 14.94 -17.72 2.38
N HIS A 215 15.11 -18.98 2.77
CA HIS A 215 14.70 -19.44 4.10
C HIS A 215 15.53 -18.79 5.22
N GLN A 216 16.81 -18.53 4.97
CA GLN A 216 17.69 -17.82 5.91
C GLN A 216 17.26 -16.37 6.15
N MET A 217 16.46 -15.79 5.24
CA MET A 217 15.93 -14.44 5.38
C MET A 217 14.60 -14.38 6.16
N GLN A 218 13.99 -15.52 6.54
CA GLN A 218 12.67 -15.56 7.20
C GLN A 218 12.61 -14.72 8.48
N ALA A 219 13.71 -14.65 9.24
CA ALA A 219 13.77 -13.89 10.49
C ALA A 219 13.61 -12.38 10.24
N GLY A 220 14.09 -11.89 9.09
CA GLY A 220 13.90 -10.50 8.66
C GLY A 220 12.45 -10.21 8.33
N LEU A 221 11.79 -11.12 7.60
CA LEU A 221 10.36 -11.02 7.30
C LEU A 221 9.52 -10.99 8.58
N HIS A 222 9.75 -11.95 9.49
CA HIS A 222 9.04 -12.04 10.76
C HIS A 222 9.17 -10.75 11.59
N LYS A 223 10.40 -10.21 11.66
CA LYS A 223 10.66 -8.95 12.35
C LYS A 223 9.85 -7.80 11.74
N GLN A 224 9.87 -7.65 10.40
CA GLN A 224 9.13 -6.61 9.70
C GLN A 224 7.61 -6.73 9.92
N SER A 225 7.06 -7.94 9.81
CA SER A 225 5.64 -8.21 10.06
C SER A 225 5.25 -7.89 11.50
N SER A 226 6.06 -8.31 12.48
CA SER A 226 5.84 -8.04 13.90
C SER A 226 5.87 -6.54 14.22
N GLU A 227 6.84 -5.80 13.68
CA GLU A 227 6.97 -4.35 13.90
C GLU A 227 5.76 -3.61 13.35
N TYR A 228 5.32 -3.96 12.13
CA TYR A 228 4.12 -3.41 11.52
C TYR A 228 2.86 -3.69 12.37
N LEU A 229 2.66 -4.95 12.81
CA LEU A 229 1.49 -5.33 13.59
C LEU A 229 1.46 -4.64 14.96
N SER A 230 2.61 -4.54 15.64
CA SER A 230 2.73 -3.83 16.91
C SER A 230 2.42 -2.34 16.74
N PHE A 231 2.94 -1.70 15.68
CA PHE A 231 2.64 -0.31 15.37
C PHE A 231 1.13 -0.09 15.14
N LYS A 232 0.48 -0.94 14.34
CA LYS A 232 -0.97 -0.85 14.10
C LYS A 232 -1.79 -0.98 15.38
N LYS A 233 -1.36 -1.85 16.30
CA LYS A 233 -2.00 -2.00 17.61
C LYS A 233 -1.81 -0.75 18.48
N GLN A 234 -0.62 -0.16 18.48
CA GLN A 234 -0.35 1.08 19.21
C GLN A 234 -1.17 2.25 18.65
N GLN A 235 -1.20 2.42 17.33
CA GLN A 235 -2.00 3.44 16.64
C GLN A 235 -3.49 3.34 16.98
N ALA A 236 -4.05 2.13 17.01
CA ALA A 236 -5.44 1.91 17.40
C ALA A 236 -5.71 2.27 18.87
N GLU A 237 -4.78 1.95 19.77
CA GLU A 237 -4.91 2.25 21.20
C GLU A 237 -4.80 3.76 21.48
N GLU A 238 -3.88 4.46 20.83
CA GLU A 238 -3.75 5.92 20.93
C GLU A 238 -5.03 6.62 20.47
N ARG A 239 -5.64 6.17 19.37
CA ARG A 239 -6.94 6.66 18.91
C ARG A 239 -8.06 6.39 19.91
N ARG A 240 -8.09 5.20 20.53
CA ARG A 240 -9.08 4.86 21.56
C ARG A 240 -8.98 5.80 22.76
N ILE A 241 -7.76 6.01 23.28
CA ILE A 241 -7.50 6.91 24.41
C ILE A 241 -7.88 8.35 24.04
N ALA A 242 -7.59 8.80 22.81
CA ALA A 242 -7.96 10.14 22.35
C ALA A 242 -9.48 10.34 22.29
N LYS A 243 -10.23 9.37 21.73
CA LYS A 243 -11.70 9.40 21.69
C LYS A 243 -12.30 9.42 23.12
N GLU A 244 -11.76 8.64 24.05
CA GLU A 244 -12.19 8.65 25.46
C GLU A 244 -11.91 10.00 26.15
N GLN A 245 -10.77 10.63 25.87
CA GLN A 245 -10.46 11.96 26.40
C GLN A 245 -11.36 13.05 25.81
N GLU A 246 -11.72 12.96 24.53
CA GLU A 246 -12.67 13.86 23.88
C GLU A 246 -14.08 13.74 24.46
N GLU A 247 -14.59 12.52 24.67
CA GLU A 247 -15.89 12.30 25.31
C GLU A 247 -15.95 12.93 26.72
N LEU A 248 -14.83 12.92 27.45
CA LEU A 248 -14.70 13.58 28.75
C LEU A 248 -14.53 15.11 28.66
N ALA A 249 -13.92 15.61 27.59
CA ALA A 249 -13.53 17.02 27.42
C ALA A 249 -14.48 17.85 26.53
N ASN A 250 -15.40 17.21 25.79
CA ASN A 250 -16.34 17.83 24.86
C ASN A 250 -15.64 18.72 23.80
N ARG A 251 -14.52 18.27 23.21
CA ARG A 251 -13.69 19.02 22.24
C ARG A 251 -13.25 18.16 21.03
N PRO A 252 -13.27 18.67 19.77
CA PRO A 252 -12.98 17.89 18.57
C PRO A 252 -11.56 17.28 18.50
N TRP A 253 -11.45 16.01 18.10
CA TRP A 253 -10.19 15.24 18.04
C TRP A 253 -9.28 15.44 16.80
N TYR A 254 -9.77 16.09 15.75
CA TYR A 254 -9.13 16.09 14.41
C TYR A 254 -7.82 16.90 14.26
N GLU A 255 -7.39 17.64 15.29
CA GLU A 255 -6.20 18.51 15.19
C GLU A 255 -4.86 17.84 15.57
N LYS A 256 -4.83 16.53 15.88
CA LYS A 256 -3.61 15.88 16.44
C LYS A 256 -3.14 14.56 15.80
N THR A 257 -3.79 14.03 14.77
CA THR A 257 -3.50 12.67 14.26
C THR A 257 -2.71 12.59 12.95
N TRP A 258 -2.56 13.70 12.20
CA TRP A 258 -1.86 13.69 10.91
C TRP A 258 -0.33 13.55 11.01
N ASP A 259 0.32 14.05 12.07
CA ASP A 259 1.77 13.95 12.24
C ASP A 259 2.23 12.50 12.47
N VAL A 260 1.47 11.70 13.24
CA VAL A 260 1.84 10.30 13.58
C VAL A 260 1.71 9.34 12.39
N VAL A 261 0.75 9.58 11.48
CA VAL A 261 0.59 8.79 10.24
C VAL A 261 1.67 9.13 9.22
N CYS A 262 2.04 10.42 9.11
CA CYS A 262 3.11 10.90 8.24
C CYS A 262 4.51 10.45 8.71
N ASP A 263 4.76 10.43 10.01
CA ASP A 263 6.06 10.03 10.57
C ASP A 263 6.39 8.55 10.28
N PHE A 264 5.40 7.65 10.19
CA PHE A 264 5.64 6.24 9.82
C PHE A 264 5.99 6.05 8.33
N THR A 265 5.30 6.75 7.42
CA THR A 265 5.70 6.74 5.99
C THR A 265 7.11 7.32 5.82
N GLY A 266 7.53 8.27 6.66
CA GLY A 266 8.88 8.80 6.68
C GLY A 266 9.96 7.86 7.25
N GLU A 267 9.75 7.32 8.44
CA GLU A 267 10.79 6.63 9.24
C GLU A 267 10.85 5.12 9.01
N VAL A 268 9.73 4.46 8.69
CA VAL A 268 9.68 2.98 8.52
C VAL A 268 9.66 2.56 7.06
N THR A 269 9.18 3.41 6.14
CA THR A 269 9.11 3.06 4.69
C THR A 269 10.27 3.60 3.85
N GLY A 270 11.15 4.44 4.41
CA GLY A 270 12.30 5.02 3.68
C GLY A 270 11.92 6.12 2.66
N TYR A 271 10.71 6.69 2.73
CA TYR A 271 10.23 7.70 1.79
C TYR A 271 11.12 8.98 1.75
N TYR A 272 11.69 9.39 2.90
CA TYR A 272 12.66 10.49 2.94
C TYR A 272 14.02 10.12 2.34
N ASP A 273 14.43 8.84 2.34
CA ASP A 273 15.65 8.34 1.66
C ASP A 273 15.46 8.33 0.13
N TYR A 274 14.25 8.04 -0.34
CA TYR A 274 13.89 8.04 -1.77
C TYR A 274 13.97 9.43 -2.42
N LYS A 275 13.48 10.50 -1.75
CA LYS A 275 13.63 11.87 -2.25
C LYS A 275 15.09 12.36 -2.22
N ARG A 276 15.91 11.91 -1.26
CA ARG A 276 17.36 12.18 -1.18
C ARG A 276 18.13 11.62 -2.39
N ALA A 277 17.75 10.45 -2.88
CA ALA A 277 18.39 9.79 -4.02
C ALA A 277 18.02 10.41 -5.38
N ALA A 278 16.81 10.98 -5.50
CA ALA A 278 16.30 11.58 -6.74
C ALA A 278 16.85 12.99 -7.01
N ASP A 279 16.92 13.86 -5.99
CA ASP A 279 17.22 15.29 -6.19
C ASP A 279 18.71 15.66 -5.97
N GLY A 280 19.49 14.76 -5.35
CA GLY A 280 20.96 14.88 -5.26
C GLY A 280 21.47 16.03 -4.39
N VAL A 281 20.64 16.60 -3.53
CA VAL A 281 20.98 17.64 -2.54
C VAL A 281 20.26 17.33 -1.21
N ASP A 282 20.96 17.46 -0.08
CA ASP A 282 20.39 17.35 1.27
C ASP A 282 19.43 18.53 1.57
N PRO A 283 18.14 18.33 1.89
CA PRO A 283 17.19 19.40 2.16
C PRO A 283 17.30 20.03 3.57
N VAL A 284 18.07 19.45 4.48
CA VAL A 284 18.38 20.01 5.81
C VAL A 284 19.76 20.68 5.81
N THR A 285 20.72 20.22 5.00
CA THR A 285 22.12 20.73 5.04
C THR A 285 22.71 21.25 3.71
N GLY A 286 22.16 20.88 2.55
CA GLY A 286 22.49 21.47 1.25
C GLY A 286 23.64 20.87 0.42
N GLU A 287 24.25 19.73 0.80
CA GLU A 287 25.41 19.16 0.06
C GLU A 287 25.05 18.16 -1.08
N LYS A 288 25.92 18.05 -2.12
CA LYS A 288 25.75 17.24 -3.35
C LYS A 288 26.64 15.99 -3.42
N LEU A 289 26.16 14.91 -4.05
CA LEU A 289 26.84 13.59 -4.14
C LEU A 289 26.95 13.01 -5.58
N THR A 290 27.92 12.10 -5.83
CA THR A 290 28.55 11.81 -7.15
C THR A 290 28.11 10.50 -7.84
N ALA A 291 28.46 10.34 -9.12
CA ALA A 291 27.94 9.34 -10.07
C ALA A 291 28.06 7.85 -9.67
N GLY A 292 28.97 7.48 -8.77
CA GLY A 292 29.08 6.11 -8.23
C GLY A 292 27.93 5.70 -7.30
N GLN A 293 27.21 6.66 -6.72
CA GLN A 293 26.04 6.44 -5.86
C GLN A 293 24.76 6.20 -6.66
N ARG A 294 24.79 6.43 -7.98
CA ARG A 294 23.61 6.32 -8.86
C ARG A 294 23.42 4.94 -9.50
N VAL A 295 24.47 4.11 -9.60
CA VAL A 295 24.35 2.72 -10.10
C VAL A 295 23.93 1.76 -8.96
N ALA A 296 24.24 2.09 -7.70
CA ALA A 296 23.74 1.37 -6.52
C ALA A 296 22.22 1.52 -6.30
N ALA A 297 21.61 2.58 -6.84
CA ALA A 297 20.17 2.81 -6.78
C ALA A 297 19.35 1.93 -7.76
N GLY A 298 20.01 1.27 -8.72
CA GLY A 298 19.34 0.52 -9.80
C GLY A 298 19.13 -0.98 -9.54
N GLU A 299 19.84 -1.59 -8.59
CA GLU A 299 19.73 -3.03 -8.25
C GLU A 299 19.12 -3.29 -6.85
N TRP A 300 18.62 -2.25 -6.17
CA TRP A 300 18.15 -2.30 -4.77
C TRP A 300 16.76 -1.65 -4.56
N LEU A 301 15.73 -2.08 -5.29
CA LEU A 301 14.35 -1.62 -5.03
C LEU A 301 13.70 -2.25 -3.78
N LEU A 302 14.47 -2.96 -2.95
CA LEU A 302 14.02 -3.57 -1.68
C LEU A 302 15.05 -3.35 -0.55
N GLN A 303 15.48 -2.12 -0.31
CA GLN A 303 16.00 -1.75 1.01
C GLN A 303 15.44 -0.42 1.50
N GLY A 304 14.29 -0.52 2.15
CA GLY A 304 13.93 0.37 3.26
C GLY A 304 14.49 -0.10 4.61
N ILE A 305 15.33 -1.16 4.68
CA ILE A 305 15.78 -1.68 5.98
C ILE A 305 17.23 -2.22 5.92
N PHE A 306 18.07 -1.65 6.81
CA PHE A 306 19.43 -2.02 7.26
C PHE A 306 20.69 -1.48 6.55
N GLN A 307 21.35 -0.54 7.23
CA GLN A 307 22.81 -0.33 7.20
C GLN A 307 23.53 -1.38 8.09
N LEU A 308 24.52 -2.11 7.54
CA LEU A 308 25.92 -2.21 8.04
C LEU A 308 26.70 -3.44 7.50
N SER A 309 27.72 -3.17 6.66
CA SER A 309 29.04 -3.83 6.52
C SER A 309 29.10 -5.36 6.21
N VAL A 310 29.92 -5.96 5.32
CA VAL A 310 31.28 -5.70 4.79
C VAL A 310 31.53 -6.59 3.55
N GLY A 311 32.32 -6.15 2.55
CA GLY A 311 33.24 -7.02 1.76
C GLY A 311 32.97 -7.22 0.24
N PRO A 312 33.94 -7.00 -0.69
CA PRO A 312 33.65 -6.68 -2.11
C PRO A 312 34.16 -7.70 -3.15
N ALA A 313 33.73 -8.98 -3.13
CA ALA A 313 34.37 -9.96 -4.01
C ALA A 313 33.48 -11.02 -4.69
N VAL A 314 32.21 -10.78 -5.05
CA VAL A 314 31.48 -11.76 -5.90
C VAL A 314 30.36 -11.12 -6.75
N SER A 315 30.67 -10.32 -7.78
CA SER A 315 29.63 -9.55 -8.51
C SER A 315 29.44 -9.88 -10.00
N LEU A 316 30.33 -10.62 -10.65
CA LEU A 316 30.29 -10.75 -12.13
C LEU A 316 29.53 -11.98 -12.67
N LYS A 317 28.93 -12.82 -11.81
CA LYS A 317 28.27 -14.07 -12.22
C LYS A 317 26.74 -14.09 -12.11
N ALA A 318 26.15 -13.16 -11.35
CA ALA A 318 24.72 -13.14 -11.00
C ALA A 318 23.81 -12.53 -12.09
N GLU A 319 24.30 -11.53 -12.82
CA GLU A 319 23.53 -10.79 -13.85
C GLU A 319 23.06 -11.67 -15.02
N LYS A 320 23.82 -12.72 -15.35
CA LYS A 320 23.42 -13.67 -16.41
C LYS A 320 22.40 -14.71 -15.96
N GLN A 321 22.19 -14.90 -14.65
CA GLN A 321 21.25 -15.88 -14.11
C GLN A 321 19.84 -15.29 -13.88
N SER A 322 19.74 -14.02 -13.47
CA SER A 322 18.46 -13.32 -13.28
C SER A 322 17.64 -13.18 -14.57
N ILE A 323 18.29 -12.81 -15.68
CA ILE A 323 17.65 -12.69 -17.01
C ILE A 323 17.11 -14.05 -17.52
N GLN A 324 17.69 -15.17 -17.06
CA GLN A 324 17.18 -16.51 -17.41
C GLN A 324 16.01 -16.96 -16.53
N LEU A 325 15.95 -16.52 -15.27
CA LEU A 325 14.85 -16.79 -14.36
C LEU A 325 13.58 -16.01 -14.76
N GLU A 326 13.73 -14.75 -15.13
CA GLU A 326 12.61 -13.90 -15.59
C GLU A 326 11.96 -14.47 -16.86
N LYS A 327 12.77 -14.92 -17.84
CA LYS A 327 12.31 -15.59 -19.07
C LYS A 327 11.70 -16.98 -18.86
N ARG A 328 11.90 -17.60 -17.70
CA ARG A 328 11.23 -18.84 -17.28
C ARG A 328 9.89 -18.53 -16.61
N TYR A 329 9.84 -17.49 -15.78
CA TYR A 329 8.63 -17.02 -15.10
C TYR A 329 7.52 -16.62 -16.08
N THR A 330 7.84 -15.87 -17.14
CA THR A 330 6.84 -15.44 -18.13
C THR A 330 6.25 -16.60 -18.95
N ARG A 331 6.92 -17.75 -18.99
CA ARG A 331 6.49 -18.93 -19.77
C ARG A 331 5.57 -19.87 -19.00
N LEU A 332 5.55 -19.80 -17.67
CA LEU A 332 4.79 -20.69 -16.80
C LEU A 332 3.37 -20.20 -16.49
N ILE A 333 3.06 -18.93 -16.77
CA ILE A 333 1.76 -18.31 -16.50
C ILE A 333 0.85 -18.38 -17.74
N LYS A 334 0.30 -19.57 -18.02
CA LYS A 334 -0.96 -19.84 -18.73
C LYS A 334 -1.25 -21.36 -18.68
N PRO A 335 -2.47 -21.83 -18.31
CA PRO A 335 -3.38 -21.38 -17.26
C PRO A 335 -3.69 -22.51 -16.24
N SER A 336 -3.57 -22.27 -14.92
CA SER A 336 -4.26 -23.09 -13.91
C SER A 336 -5.64 -22.48 -13.61
N LYS A 337 -6.69 -23.31 -13.63
CA LYS A 337 -8.10 -22.91 -13.59
C LYS A 337 -8.68 -22.75 -12.18
N TYR A 338 -7.86 -22.74 -11.13
CA TYR A 338 -8.34 -22.64 -9.76
C TYR A 338 -7.44 -21.64 -9.02
N ILE A 339 -8.08 -20.67 -8.34
CA ILE A 339 -7.52 -19.45 -7.73
C ILE A 339 -7.31 -18.31 -8.76
N LYS A 340 -8.35 -17.49 -8.94
CA LYS A 340 -8.18 -16.13 -9.47
C LYS A 340 -7.67 -15.25 -8.33
N LEU A 341 -6.36 -15.06 -8.25
CA LEU A 341 -5.79 -13.90 -7.58
C LEU A 341 -6.29 -12.65 -8.34
N PRO A 342 -6.91 -11.67 -7.67
CA PRO A 342 -7.14 -10.37 -8.29
C PRO A 342 -5.79 -9.78 -8.66
N LYS A 343 -5.71 -9.20 -9.86
CA LYS A 343 -4.53 -8.43 -10.27
C LYS A 343 -4.31 -7.31 -9.25
N PRO A 344 -3.05 -7.04 -8.84
CA PRO A 344 -2.73 -5.89 -7.98
C PRO A 344 -3.22 -4.60 -8.64
N PHE A 345 -3.33 -3.54 -7.84
CA PHE A 345 -3.77 -2.17 -8.15
C PHE A 345 -2.92 -1.47 -9.24
N MET A 346 -2.77 -2.11 -10.38
CA MET A 346 -2.22 -1.58 -11.62
C MET A 346 -3.40 -1.24 -12.52
N HIS A 347 -4.17 -0.20 -12.23
CA HIS A 347 -5.08 0.37 -13.24
C HIS A 347 -5.50 1.83 -12.95
N TRP A 348 -4.52 2.72 -12.99
CA TRP A 348 -4.70 4.05 -13.62
C TRP A 348 -4.36 4.02 -15.12
N LYS A 349 -4.56 2.88 -15.81
CA LYS A 349 -4.41 2.80 -17.28
C LYS A 349 -5.18 1.63 -17.90
N VAL A 350 -6.38 1.91 -18.41
CA VAL A 350 -7.21 1.14 -19.40
C VAL A 350 -8.52 0.51 -18.88
N LEU A 351 -9.58 1.32 -18.80
CA LEU A 351 -10.97 0.85 -18.94
C LEU A 351 -11.27 0.65 -20.44
N LYS A 352 -11.35 -0.59 -20.90
CA LYS A 352 -12.07 -0.91 -22.14
C LYS A 352 -12.62 -2.34 -22.11
N LYS A 353 -13.95 -2.41 -22.28
CA LYS A 353 -14.82 -3.56 -22.61
C LYS A 353 -15.34 -4.43 -21.46
N GLY A 354 -16.65 -4.26 -21.21
CA GLY A 354 -17.46 -5.18 -20.40
C GLY A 354 -18.92 -4.76 -20.21
N PHE A 355 -19.52 -4.01 -21.15
CA PHE A 355 -20.98 -3.87 -21.28
C PHE A 355 -21.31 -4.21 -22.74
N MET A 356 -21.82 -5.42 -22.95
CA MET A 356 -22.81 -5.86 -23.95
C MET A 356 -22.71 -7.39 -24.06
N ALA A 357 -23.87 -8.02 -23.82
CA ALA A 357 -24.19 -9.46 -23.74
C ALA A 357 -23.98 -10.11 -22.36
#